data_AF-A0A7W5Z3Q7-F1
#
_entry.id   AF-A0A7W5Z3Q7-F1
#
_cell.length_a   1.000
_cell.length_b   1.000
_cell.length_c   1.000
_cell.angle_alpha   90.00
_cell.angle_beta   90.00
_cell.angle_gamma   90.00
#
_symmetry.space_group_name_H-M   'P 1'
#
loop_
_entity.id
_entity.type
_entity.pdbx_description
1 polymer ?
#
loop_
_entity_poly.entity_id
_entity_poly.type
_entity_poly.pdbx_seq_one_letter_code
_entity_poly.pdbx_strand_id
1 'polypeptide(L)'
;MPPERETSPAPDTRLIVVRYIIVLCIILIAGGFPIISVMVSSWIADNAGCVLHEGSKNPCIVFGHDIGRLLYTMFVMGWLGLATLPIGALALAGWCLVVLAHVVRALWRRRK
;
A
#
# COMPACT_ATOMS: atom_id res chain seq x y z
N MET A 1 50.22 -14.05 16.56
CA MET A 1 49.33 -13.61 15.46
C MET A 1 47.92 -13.47 16.02
N PRO A 2 47.45 -12.27 16.41
CA PRO A 2 46.06 -12.09 16.84
C PRO A 2 45.12 -12.10 15.62
N PRO A 3 43.93 -12.72 15.72
CA PRO A 3 42.94 -12.68 14.65
C PRO A 3 42.37 -11.26 14.50
N GLU A 4 42.38 -10.74 13.28
CA GLU A 4 41.72 -9.48 12.91
C GLU A 4 40.22 -9.59 13.22
N ARG A 5 39.75 -8.78 14.16
CA ARG A 5 38.32 -8.57 14.38
C ARG A 5 37.79 -7.81 13.19
N GLU A 6 37.14 -8.51 12.25
CA GLU A 6 36.26 -7.88 11.26
C GLU A 6 35.18 -7.08 12.02
N THR A 7 35.37 -5.77 12.11
CA THR A 7 34.33 -4.86 12.60
C THR A 7 33.25 -4.81 11.52
N SER A 8 32.24 -5.68 11.66
CA SER A 8 31.01 -5.60 10.88
C SER A 8 30.47 -4.16 11.00
N PRO A 9 30.32 -3.42 9.87
CA PRO A 9 29.93 -2.03 9.92
C PRO A 9 28.57 -1.92 10.61
N ALA A 10 28.54 -1.16 11.72
CA ALA A 10 27.28 -0.89 12.42
C ALA A 10 26.28 -0.31 11.39
N PRO A 11 25.05 -0.83 11.32
CA PRO A 11 24.11 -0.44 10.28
C PRO A 11 23.84 1.07 10.36
N ASP A 12 24.02 1.76 9.23
CA ASP A 12 23.73 3.20 9.12
C ASP A 12 22.26 3.45 9.50
N THR A 13 22.05 4.38 10.43
CA THR A 13 20.71 4.76 10.90
C THR A 13 19.85 5.25 9.73
N ARG A 14 20.44 5.88 8.70
CA ARG A 14 19.72 6.26 7.48
C ARG A 14 19.17 5.05 6.74
N LEU A 15 19.95 3.98 6.59
CA LEU A 15 19.51 2.74 5.93
C LEU A 15 18.32 2.10 6.67
N ILE A 16 18.35 2.13 8.00
CA ILE A 16 17.25 1.62 8.83
C ILE A 16 15.96 2.43 8.62
N VAL A 17 16.05 3.77 8.64
CA VAL A 17 14.89 4.65 8.41
C VAL A 17 14.33 4.48 7.00
N VAL A 18 15.19 4.45 5.99
CA VAL A 18 14.80 4.21 4.59
C VAL A 18 14.06 2.89 4.47
N ARG A 19 14.56 1.82 5.10
CA ARG A 19 13.87 0.51 5.11
C ARG A 19 12.48 0.59 5.74
N TYR A 20 12.32 1.29 6.87
CA TYR A 20 11.02 1.48 7.49
C TYR A 20 10.04 2.23 6.59
N ILE A 21 10.50 3.30 5.93
CA ILE A 21 9.69 4.07 4.98
C ILE A 21 9.30 3.21 3.78
N ILE A 22 10.22 2.45 3.20
CA ILE A 22 9.94 1.56 2.07
C ILE A 22 8.84 0.55 2.45
N VAL A 23 8.96 -0.10 3.62
CA VAL A 23 7.94 -1.06 4.08
C VAL A 23 6.59 -0.38 4.29
N LEU A 24 6.58 0.84 4.86
CA LEU A 24 5.36 1.61 5.03
C LEU A 24 4.69 1.92 3.68
N CYS A 25 5.46 2.41 2.70
CA CYS A 25 4.97 2.68 1.35
C CYS A 25 4.38 1.42 0.70
N ILE A 26 5.04 0.27 0.84
CA ILE A 26 4.53 -1.00 0.31
C ILE A 26 3.20 -1.38 0.95
N ILE A 27 3.07 -1.26 2.28
CA ILE A 27 1.82 -1.58 3.00
C ILE A 27 0.69 -0.66 2.51
N LEU A 28 0.94 0.65 2.41
CA LEU A 28 -0.06 1.62 1.98
C LEU A 28 -0.48 1.42 0.53
N ILE A 29 0.47 1.18 -0.38
CA ILE A 29 0.18 0.93 -1.80
C ILE A 29 -0.58 -0.39 -1.93
N ALA A 30 -0.10 -1.48 -1.34
CA ALA A 30 -0.74 -2.79 -1.47
C ALA A 30 -2.14 -2.82 -0.84
N GLY A 31 -2.33 -2.19 0.32
CA GLY A 31 -3.62 -2.09 0.99
C GLY A 31 -4.61 -1.17 0.27
N GLY A 32 -4.14 -0.02 -0.21
CA GLY A 32 -4.96 1.02 -0.83
C GLY A 32 -5.21 0.87 -2.33
N PHE A 33 -4.43 0.03 -3.02
CA PHE A 33 -4.52 -0.12 -4.49
C PHE A 33 -5.95 -0.43 -4.99
N PRO A 34 -6.70 -1.37 -4.38
CA PRO A 34 -8.07 -1.65 -4.83
C PRO A 34 -9.02 -0.46 -4.72
N ILE A 35 -8.86 0.34 -3.67
CA ILE A 35 -9.68 1.54 -3.44
C ILE A 35 -9.36 2.61 -4.49
N ILE A 36 -8.08 2.83 -4.78
CA ILE A 36 -7.66 3.77 -5.81
C ILE A 36 -8.21 3.34 -7.17
N SER A 37 -8.16 2.04 -7.49
CA SER A 37 -8.72 1.48 -8.73
C SER A 37 -10.22 1.79 -8.88
N VAL A 38 -11.01 1.57 -7.82
CA VAL A 38 -12.45 1.88 -7.81
C VAL A 38 -12.67 3.38 -8.03
N MET A 39 -12.00 4.22 -7.24
CA MET A 39 -12.16 5.68 -7.32
C MET A 39 -11.87 6.22 -8.71
N VAL A 40 -10.80 5.74 -9.35
CA VAL A 40 -10.45 6.13 -10.72
C VAL A 40 -11.53 5.66 -11.72
N SER A 41 -12.02 4.43 -11.58
CA SER A 41 -13.06 3.91 -12.49
C SER A 41 -14.39 4.67 -12.37
N SER A 42 -14.81 5.02 -11.15
CA SER A 42 -16.01 5.82 -10.90
C SER A 42 -15.85 7.23 -11.44
N TRP A 43 -14.70 7.86 -11.18
CA TRP A 43 -14.42 9.20 -11.68
C TRP A 43 -14.46 9.28 -13.21
N ILE A 44 -13.89 8.29 -13.91
CA ILE A 44 -13.96 8.25 -15.38
C ILE A 44 -15.41 8.05 -15.85
N ALA A 45 -16.18 7.16 -15.21
CA ALA A 45 -17.57 6.90 -15.56
C ALA A 45 -18.45 8.15 -15.43
N ASP A 46 -18.30 8.87 -14.30
CA ASP A 46 -19.05 10.09 -14.01
C ASP A 46 -18.76 11.20 -15.02
N ASN A 47 -17.50 11.39 -15.40
CA ASN A 47 -17.12 12.39 -16.42
C ASN A 47 -17.56 11.99 -17.83
N ALA A 48 -17.68 10.69 -18.10
CA ALA A 48 -18.17 10.17 -19.39
C ALA A 48 -19.71 10.12 -19.49
N GLY A 49 -20.43 10.34 -18.39
CA GLY A 49 -21.89 10.19 -18.33
C GLY A 49 -22.35 8.73 -18.41
N CYS A 50 -21.47 7.78 -18.07
CA CYS A 50 -21.75 6.35 -18.11
C CYS A 50 -22.18 5.83 -16.74
N VAL A 51 -23.12 4.88 -16.72
CA VAL A 51 -23.50 4.20 -15.48
C VAL A 51 -22.59 2.99 -15.24
N LEU A 52 -21.93 2.98 -14.09
CA LEU A 52 -21.09 1.87 -13.65
C LEU A 52 -21.89 0.96 -12.70
N HIS A 53 -22.02 -0.32 -13.06
CA HIS A 53 -22.72 -1.32 -12.25
C HIS A 53 -21.75 -2.37 -11.72
N GLU A 54 -21.95 -2.77 -10.47
CA GLU A 54 -21.14 -3.82 -9.84
C GLU A 54 -21.46 -5.22 -10.40
N GLY A 55 -22.68 -5.42 -10.89
CA GLY A 55 -23.19 -6.71 -11.35
C GLY A 55 -23.27 -6.89 -12.87
N SER A 56 -23.03 -5.85 -13.67
CA SER A 56 -23.09 -5.94 -15.13
C SER A 56 -22.09 -5.03 -15.82
N LYS A 57 -21.56 -5.52 -16.95
CA LYS A 57 -20.74 -4.71 -17.87
C LYS A 57 -21.69 -3.96 -18.78
N ASN A 58 -21.67 -2.63 -18.72
CA ASN A 58 -22.40 -1.79 -19.66
C ASN A 58 -21.41 -1.12 -20.62
N PRO A 59 -21.76 -0.99 -21.91
CA PRO A 59 -20.92 -0.28 -22.86
C PRO A 59 -20.77 1.18 -22.41
N CYS A 60 -19.55 1.69 -22.44
CA CYS A 60 -19.25 3.09 -22.15
C CYS A 60 -18.33 3.62 -23.24
N ILE A 61 -18.89 4.41 -24.15
CA ILE A 61 -18.19 4.92 -25.33
C ILE A 61 -17.54 6.26 -24.99
N VAL A 62 -16.22 6.29 -24.96
CA VAL A 62 -15.43 7.51 -24.76
C VAL A 62 -14.52 7.69 -25.98
N PHE A 63 -14.61 8.85 -26.64
CA PHE A 63 -13.92 9.13 -27.91
C PHE A 63 -14.13 8.05 -29.00
N GLY A 64 -15.29 7.39 -29.02
CA GLY A 64 -15.61 6.32 -29.98
C GLY A 64 -15.10 4.93 -29.60
N HIS A 65 -14.43 4.76 -28.45
CA HIS A 65 -13.96 3.47 -27.93
C HIS A 65 -14.79 3.00 -26.73
N ASP A 66 -15.19 1.73 -26.72
CA ASP A 66 -15.85 1.12 -25.56
C ASP A 66 -14.84 0.77 -24.47
N ILE A 67 -14.84 1.55 -23.39
CA ILE A 67 -14.03 1.34 -22.20
C ILE A 67 -14.82 0.69 -21.05
N GLY A 68 -16.10 0.34 -21.26
CA GLY A 68 -16.98 -0.18 -20.22
C GLY A 68 -16.46 -1.45 -19.56
N ARG A 69 -15.87 -2.37 -20.34
CA ARG A 69 -15.23 -3.58 -19.81
C ARG A 69 -14.04 -3.26 -18.90
N LEU A 70 -13.22 -2.28 -19.26
CA LEU A 70 -12.05 -1.88 -18.47
C LEU A 70 -12.49 -1.28 -17.15
N LEU A 71 -13.43 -0.33 -17.17
CA LEU A 71 -13.95 0.31 -15.96
C LEU A 71 -14.62 -0.72 -15.04
N TYR A 72 -15.39 -1.67 -15.59
CA TYR A 72 -15.95 -2.77 -14.80
C TYR A 72 -14.86 -3.61 -14.12
N THR A 73 -13.79 -3.98 -14.83
CA THR A 73 -12.68 -4.74 -14.23
C THR A 73 -11.99 -3.95 -13.12
N MET A 74 -11.75 -2.65 -13.32
CA MET A 74 -11.18 -1.77 -12.29
C MET A 74 -12.08 -1.60 -11.07
N PHE A 75 -13.40 -1.56 -11.28
CA PHE A 75 -14.39 -1.45 -10.22
C PHE A 75 -14.52 -2.75 -9.42
N VAL A 76 -14.59 -3.90 -10.10
CA VAL A 76 -14.67 -5.21 -9.43
C VAL A 76 -13.38 -5.56 -8.69
N MET A 77 -12.22 -4.99 -9.07
CA MET A 77 -11.03 -5.06 -8.23
C MET A 77 -11.24 -4.48 -6.82
N GLY A 78 -12.21 -3.59 -6.62
CA GLY A 78 -12.64 -3.11 -5.31
C GLY A 78 -13.01 -4.23 -4.33
N TRP A 79 -13.48 -5.37 -4.81
CA TRP A 79 -13.76 -6.55 -3.98
C TRP A 79 -12.50 -7.10 -3.32
N LEU A 80 -11.34 -6.97 -3.97
CA LEU A 80 -10.06 -7.30 -3.34
C LEU A 80 -9.82 -6.38 -2.13
N GLY A 81 -10.34 -5.15 -2.15
CA GLY A 81 -10.33 -4.21 -1.02
C GLY A 81 -10.87 -4.81 0.28
N LEU A 82 -11.88 -5.67 0.20
CA LEU A 82 -12.44 -6.34 1.40
C LEU A 82 -11.41 -7.23 2.11
N ALA A 83 -10.44 -7.78 1.37
CA ALA A 83 -9.35 -8.57 1.92
C ALA A 83 -8.07 -7.73 2.15
N THR A 84 -7.69 -6.87 1.20
CA THR A 84 -6.45 -6.11 1.29
C THR A 84 -6.50 -5.02 2.36
N LEU A 85 -7.67 -4.43 2.64
CA LEU A 85 -7.81 -3.44 3.71
C LEU A 85 -7.57 -4.03 5.11
N PRO A 86 -8.23 -5.12 5.54
CA PRO A 86 -7.95 -5.69 6.85
C PRO A 86 -6.52 -6.23 6.95
N ILE A 87 -6.00 -6.86 5.89
CA ILE A 87 -4.61 -7.33 5.85
C ILE A 87 -3.62 -6.16 5.95
N GLY A 88 -3.86 -5.09 5.19
CA GLY A 88 -3.06 -3.86 5.24
C GLY A 88 -3.12 -3.17 6.60
N ALA A 89 -4.29 -3.13 7.24
CA ALA A 89 -4.47 -2.58 8.58
C ALA A 89 -3.69 -3.39 9.63
N LEU A 90 -3.75 -4.73 9.58
CA LEU A 90 -2.97 -5.60 10.45
C LEU A 90 -1.46 -5.45 10.23
N ALA A 91 -1.03 -5.37 8.96
CA ALA A 91 0.37 -5.15 8.62
C ALA A 91 0.87 -3.79 9.14
N LEU A 92 0.05 -2.74 9.00
CA LEU A 92 0.36 -1.40 9.50
C LEU A 92 0.43 -1.38 11.04
N ALA A 93 -0.51 -2.05 11.72
CA ALA A 93 -0.48 -2.19 13.17
C ALA A 93 0.79 -2.91 13.65
N GLY A 94 1.16 -4.03 13.01
CA GLY A 94 2.40 -4.75 13.31
C GLY A 94 3.65 -3.90 13.07
N TRP A 95 3.70 -3.17 11.95
CA TRP A 95 4.79 -2.25 11.64
C TRP A 95 4.92 -1.15 12.72
N CYS A 96 3.80 -0.55 13.13
CA CYS A 96 3.78 0.45 14.21
C CYS A 96 4.31 -0.11 15.54
N LEU A 97 3.91 -1.33 15.91
CA LEU A 97 4.41 -2.00 17.12
C LEU A 97 5.92 -2.23 17.07
N VAL A 98 6.47 -2.65 15.93
CA VAL A 98 7.91 -2.85 15.75
C VAL A 98 8.67 -1.53 15.85
N VAL A 99 8.20 -0.49 15.17
CA VAL A 99 8.82 0.85 15.24
C VAL A 99 8.78 1.37 16.68
N LEU A 100 7.63 1.28 17.34
CA LEU A 100 7.46 1.71 18.72
C LEU A 100 8.41 0.95 19.66
N ALA A 101 8.50 -0.38 19.54
CA ALA A 101 9.40 -1.20 20.35
C ALA A 101 10.88 -0.79 20.14
N HIS A 102 11.28 -0.51 18.90
CA HIS A 102 12.62 -0.02 18.59
C HIS A 102 12.90 1.36 19.21
N VAL A 103 11.97 2.30 19.08
CA VAL A 103 12.09 3.65 19.65
C VAL A 103 12.14 3.59 21.18
N VAL A 104 11.22 2.86 21.82
CA VAL A 104 11.19 2.71 23.28
C VAL A 104 12.48 2.09 23.80
N ARG A 105 12.98 1.02 23.15
CA ARG A 105 14.27 0.41 23.53
C ARG A 105 15.44 1.38 23.37
N ALA A 106 15.46 2.18 22.31
CA ALA A 106 16.51 3.17 22.09
C ALA A 106 16.48 4.28 23.15
N LEU A 107 15.28 4.78 23.50
CA LEU A 107 15.09 5.78 24.55
C LEU A 107 15.46 5.23 25.93
N TRP A 108 15.12 3.98 26.23
CA TRP A 108 15.43 3.37 27.51
C TRP A 108 16.94 3.16 27.70
N ARG A 109 17.66 2.76 26.65
CA ARG A 109 19.13 2.68 26.67
C ARG A 109 19.82 4.03 26.84
N ARG A 110 19.19 5.14 26.47
CA ARG A 110 19.73 6.49 26.68
C ARG A 110 19.49 7.01 28.10
N ARG A 111 18.51 6.46 28.82
CA ARG A 111 18.19 6.85 30.21
C ARG A 111 18.97 6.06 31.27
N LYS A 112 19.62 4.97 30.89
CA LYS A 112 20.44 4.12 31.75
C LYS A 112 21.91 4.33 31.42
#